data_AF-A0A9P0NZL4-F1
#
_entry.id   AF-A0A9P0NZL4-F1
#
_cell.length_a   1.000
_cell.length_b   1.000
_cell.length_c   1.000
_cell.angle_alpha   90.00
_cell.angle_beta   90.00
_cell.angle_gamma   90.00
#
_symmetry.space_group_name_H-M   'P 1'
#
loop_
_entity.id
_entity.type
_entity.pdbx_description
1 polymer ?
#
loop_
_entity_poly.entity_id
_entity_poly.type
_entity_poly.pdbx_seq_one_letter_code
_entity_poly.pdbx_strand_id
1 'polypeptide(L)'
;MMVRKELIQDNIELHEESSEFLSIRKEILEYPKPELLIGYIPDDSVDYEEFYICVTEDALATVNDIISKIKAEQEARLYNTINKKIKRWETQGSELEVDEEIVKNSRPLIEVEVESEYPIFSSTTPQFQIVNAEQMRDGYMELRCYDTAMNNVFKKRINAEVQVAPQSITAEVQTTCTYPSNSTTQYQYEIKDAEETYKQCQKKILSDILTVIFL
;
A
#
# COMPACT_ATOMS: atom_id res chain seq x y z
N MET A 1 -13.45 26.32 -6.43
CA MET A 1 -12.93 26.88 -5.17
C MET A 1 -13.70 28.14 -4.83
N MET A 2 -14.11 28.32 -3.57
CA MET A 2 -14.71 29.59 -3.11
C MET A 2 -13.59 30.58 -2.76
N VAL A 3 -13.69 31.80 -3.30
CA VAL A 3 -12.70 32.86 -3.09
C VAL A 3 -13.43 34.11 -2.61
N ARG A 4 -12.86 34.80 -1.60
CA ARG A 4 -13.41 36.05 -1.09
C ARG A 4 -13.32 37.15 -2.17
N LYS A 5 -14.45 37.80 -2.44
CA LYS A 5 -14.60 38.89 -3.40
C LYS A 5 -13.66 40.06 -3.09
N GLU A 6 -13.46 40.37 -1.81
CA GLU A 6 -12.54 41.43 -1.34
C GLU A 6 -11.13 41.28 -1.93
N LEU A 7 -10.58 40.05 -1.95
CA LEU A 7 -9.23 39.79 -2.48
C LEU A 7 -9.13 40.07 -3.98
N ILE A 8 -10.21 39.82 -4.72
CA ILE A 8 -10.27 40.06 -6.16
C ILE A 8 -10.43 41.56 -6.43
N GLN A 9 -11.22 42.25 -5.61
CA GLN A 9 -11.38 43.70 -5.69
C GLN A 9 -10.07 44.42 -5.37
N ASP A 10 -9.38 44.03 -4.30
CA ASP A 10 -8.07 44.56 -3.93
C ASP A 10 -7.05 44.38 -5.06
N ASN A 11 -7.06 43.22 -5.74
CA ASN A 11 -6.19 42.97 -6.88
C ASN A 11 -6.51 43.88 -8.08
N ILE A 12 -7.79 44.11 -8.37
CA ILE A 12 -8.23 45.00 -9.44
C ILE A 12 -7.84 46.46 -9.15
N GLU A 13 -7.92 46.88 -7.88
CA GLU A 13 -7.52 48.23 -7.46
C GLU A 13 -6.00 48.42 -7.47
N LEU A 14 -5.24 47.40 -7.07
CA LEU A 14 -3.77 47.45 -7.06
C LEU A 14 -3.15 47.38 -8.46
N HIS A 15 -3.82 46.69 -9.39
CA HIS A 15 -3.33 46.42 -10.75
C HIS A 15 -4.34 46.87 -11.82
N GLU A 16 -4.63 48.17 -11.85
CA GLU A 16 -5.68 48.74 -12.72
C GLU A 16 -5.41 48.59 -14.23
N GLU A 17 -4.15 48.42 -14.66
CA GLU A 17 -3.78 48.24 -16.07
C GLU A 17 -3.39 46.80 -16.46
N SER A 18 -3.12 45.92 -15.49
CA SER A 18 -2.56 44.58 -15.76
C SER A 18 -3.34 43.42 -15.13
N SER A 19 -4.48 43.69 -14.49
CA SER A 19 -5.28 42.62 -13.86
C SER A 19 -6.02 41.78 -14.90
N GLU A 20 -5.96 40.46 -14.74
CA GLU A 20 -6.66 39.48 -15.58
C GLU A 20 -8.19 39.58 -15.47
N PHE A 21 -8.69 40.28 -14.43
CA PHE A 21 -10.12 40.45 -14.16
C PHE A 21 -10.73 41.70 -14.78
N LEU A 22 -9.98 42.48 -15.57
CA LEU A 22 -10.46 43.76 -16.13
C LEU A 22 -11.70 43.60 -17.01
N SER A 23 -11.76 42.54 -17.82
CA SER A 23 -12.90 42.27 -18.72
C SER A 23 -14.21 42.04 -17.95
N ILE A 24 -14.14 41.49 -16.74
CA ILE A 24 -15.30 41.09 -15.92
C ILE A 24 -15.46 41.94 -14.64
N ARG A 25 -14.71 43.05 -14.53
CA ARG A 25 -14.71 43.95 -13.35
C ARG A 25 -16.11 44.39 -12.93
N LYS A 26 -16.94 44.77 -13.90
CA LYS A 26 -18.31 45.28 -13.63
C LYS A 26 -19.20 44.22 -13.01
N GLU A 27 -19.14 43.01 -13.57
CA GLU A 27 -19.95 41.88 -13.18
C GLU A 27 -19.55 41.41 -11.77
N ILE A 28 -18.24 41.37 -11.47
CA ILE A 28 -17.73 41.05 -10.13
C ILE A 28 -18.21 42.09 -9.10
N LEU A 29 -18.20 43.38 -9.46
CA LEU A 29 -18.62 44.45 -8.54
C LEU A 29 -20.12 44.38 -8.23
N GLU A 30 -20.94 44.08 -9.25
CA GLU A 30 -22.40 43.95 -9.14
C GLU A 30 -22.84 42.69 -8.36
N TYR A 31 -22.00 41.64 -8.35
CA TYR A 31 -22.34 40.39 -7.68
C TYR A 31 -22.60 40.58 -6.16
N PRO A 32 -23.76 40.14 -5.63
CA PRO A 32 -24.20 40.49 -4.28
C PRO A 32 -23.50 39.70 -3.16
N LYS A 33 -22.93 38.52 -3.43
CA LYS A 33 -22.34 37.66 -2.38
C LYS A 33 -20.86 37.99 -2.13
N PRO A 34 -20.36 37.78 -0.90
CA PRO A 34 -18.96 38.04 -0.54
C PRO A 34 -17.99 36.99 -1.09
N GLU A 35 -18.47 35.86 -1.60
CA GLU A 35 -17.65 34.76 -2.11
C GLU A 35 -18.03 34.40 -3.55
N LEU A 36 -17.02 34.23 -4.39
CA LEU A 36 -17.14 33.87 -5.81
C LEU A 36 -16.58 32.47 -6.02
N LEU A 37 -17.23 31.70 -6.91
CA LEU A 37 -16.73 30.40 -7.34
C LEU A 37 -15.75 30.58 -8.50
N ILE A 38 -14.51 30.14 -8.31
CA ILE A 38 -13.49 30.05 -9.36
C ILE A 38 -13.17 28.58 -9.58
N GLY A 39 -13.22 28.13 -10.84
CA GLY A 39 -12.84 26.77 -11.23
C GLY A 39 -11.75 26.76 -12.27
N TYR A 40 -10.86 25.77 -12.17
CA TYR A 40 -9.83 25.50 -13.17
C TYR A 40 -10.38 24.55 -14.23
N ILE A 41 -10.06 24.83 -15.49
CA ILE A 41 -10.37 23.95 -16.62
C ILE A 41 -9.06 23.24 -16.98
N PRO A 42 -8.92 21.95 -16.67
CA PRO A 42 -7.76 21.18 -17.12
C PRO A 42 -7.91 20.88 -18.62
N ASP A 43 -7.35 21.75 -19.45
CA ASP A 43 -7.23 21.55 -20.89
C ASP A 43 -5.76 21.67 -21.30
N ASP A 44 -5.11 20.53 -21.56
CA ASP A 44 -3.72 20.46 -21.99
C ASP A 44 -3.55 20.75 -23.50
N SER A 45 -4.64 21.05 -24.22
CA SER A 45 -4.57 21.33 -25.66
C SER A 45 -4.08 22.74 -25.98
N VAL A 46 -4.03 23.62 -24.98
CA VAL A 46 -3.66 25.03 -25.12
C VAL A 46 -2.51 25.38 -24.17
N ASP A 47 -1.58 26.23 -24.62
CA ASP A 47 -0.37 26.61 -23.86
C ASP A 47 -0.65 27.56 -22.67
N TYR A 48 -1.91 27.83 -22.32
CA TYR A 48 -2.28 28.69 -21.19
C TYR A 48 -3.31 28.03 -20.28
N GLU A 49 -3.23 28.35 -18.99
CA GLU A 49 -4.16 27.86 -17.97
C GLU A 49 -5.49 28.62 -18.04
N GLU A 50 -6.60 27.89 -18.20
CA GLU A 50 -7.94 28.47 -18.26
C GLU A 50 -8.69 28.34 -16.94
N PHE A 51 -9.34 29.43 -16.54
CA PHE A 51 -10.19 29.49 -15.35
C PHE A 51 -11.56 30.05 -15.71
N TYR A 52 -12.60 29.51 -15.08
CA TYR A 52 -13.95 30.08 -15.14
C TYR A 52 -14.34 30.68 -13.79
N ILE A 53 -15.13 31.75 -13.83
CA ILE A 53 -15.63 32.45 -12.66
C ILE A 53 -17.15 32.52 -12.77
N CYS A 54 -17.85 32.11 -11.71
CA CYS A 54 -19.31 32.24 -11.66
C CYS A 54 -19.67 33.62 -11.13
N VAL A 55 -20.15 34.49 -12.02
CA VAL A 55 -20.50 35.89 -11.68
C VAL A 55 -22.01 36.09 -11.48
N THR A 56 -22.83 35.08 -11.78
CA THR A 56 -24.28 35.11 -11.52
C THR A 56 -24.67 34.06 -10.49
N GLU A 57 -25.73 34.33 -9.72
CA GLU A 57 -26.23 33.36 -8.74
C GLU A 57 -26.76 32.09 -9.40
N ASP A 58 -27.37 32.22 -10.57
CA ASP A 58 -27.85 31.08 -11.35
C ASP A 58 -26.70 30.20 -11.84
N ALA A 59 -25.59 30.80 -12.29
CA ALA A 59 -24.39 30.05 -12.66
C ALA A 59 -23.78 29.32 -11.45
N LEU A 60 -23.74 29.96 -10.29
CA LEU A 60 -23.25 29.32 -9.06
C LEU A 60 -24.17 28.15 -8.66
N ALA A 61 -25.49 28.32 -8.72
CA ALA A 61 -26.46 27.28 -8.37
C ALA A 61 -26.34 26.07 -9.30
N THR A 62 -26.30 26.31 -10.62
CA THR A 62 -26.16 25.24 -11.63
C THR A 62 -24.86 24.47 -11.48
N VAL A 63 -23.73 25.14 -11.26
CA VAL A 63 -22.44 24.46 -11.04
C VAL A 63 -22.45 23.64 -9.74
N ASN A 64 -23.02 24.17 -8.66
CA ASN A 64 -23.17 23.43 -7.41
C ASN A 64 -24.06 22.19 -7.55
N ASP A 65 -25.13 22.28 -8.34
CA ASP A 65 -25.99 21.13 -8.66
C ASP A 65 -25.23 20.05 -9.42
N ILE A 66 -24.40 20.44 -10.40
CA ILE A 66 -23.55 19.51 -11.16
C ILE A 66 -22.54 18.83 -10.22
N ILE A 67 -21.83 19.62 -9.40
CA ILE A 67 -20.84 19.09 -8.43
C ILE A 67 -21.53 18.11 -7.46
N SER A 68 -22.73 18.45 -6.97
CA SER A 68 -23.48 17.61 -6.04
C SER A 68 -23.89 16.28 -6.69
N LYS A 69 -24.33 16.30 -7.95
CA LYS A 69 -24.65 15.08 -8.71
C LYS A 69 -23.42 14.19 -8.90
N ILE A 70 -22.28 14.77 -9.29
CA ILE A 70 -21.02 14.03 -9.49
C ILE A 70 -20.57 13.38 -8.17
N LYS A 71 -20.61 14.12 -7.07
CA LYS A 71 -20.28 13.57 -5.73
C LYS A 71 -21.20 12.42 -5.34
N ALA A 72 -22.51 12.58 -5.50
CA ALA A 72 -23.46 11.53 -5.18
C ALA A 72 -23.24 10.26 -6.01
N GLU A 73 -22.89 10.41 -7.30
CA GLU A 73 -22.55 9.27 -8.15
C GLU A 73 -21.26 8.57 -7.69
N GLN A 74 -20.22 9.34 -7.37
CA GLN A 74 -18.95 8.80 -6.86
C GLN A 74 -19.15 8.06 -5.53
N GLU A 75 -19.91 8.63 -4.60
CA GLU A 75 -20.26 7.99 -3.33
C GLU A 75 -21.05 6.70 -3.53
N ALA A 76 -22.01 6.67 -4.46
CA ALA A 76 -22.77 5.46 -4.79
C ALA A 76 -21.87 4.37 -5.40
N ARG A 77 -20.93 4.73 -6.28
CA ARG A 77 -19.94 3.81 -6.85
C ARG A 77 -19.02 3.24 -5.76
N LEU A 78 -18.53 4.10 -4.87
CA LEU A 78 -17.69 3.70 -3.74
C LEU A 78 -18.44 2.75 -2.81
N TYR A 79 -19.68 3.10 -2.45
CA TYR A 79 -20.55 2.28 -1.62
C TYR A 79 -20.78 0.90 -2.22
N ASN A 80 -21.07 0.82 -3.52
CA ASN A 80 -21.26 -0.46 -4.22
C ASN A 80 -19.97 -1.29 -4.33
N THR A 81 -18.81 -0.62 -4.33
CA THR A 81 -17.50 -1.29 -4.37
C THR A 81 -17.13 -1.89 -3.01
N ILE A 82 -17.42 -1.18 -1.93
CA ILE A 82 -17.19 -1.64 -0.55
C ILE A 82 -18.22 -2.72 -0.18
N ASN A 83 -19.50 -2.47 -0.47
CA ASN A 83 -20.60 -3.35 -0.09
C ASN A 83 -21.03 -4.23 -1.27
N LYS A 84 -20.12 -5.08 -1.75
CA LYS A 84 -20.46 -6.08 -2.76
C LYS A 84 -21.36 -7.15 -2.14
N LYS A 85 -22.61 -7.21 -2.59
CA LYS A 85 -23.50 -8.34 -2.28
C LYS A 85 -23.00 -9.58 -3.00
N ILE A 86 -22.84 -10.69 -2.27
CA ILE A 86 -22.50 -11.99 -2.84
C ILE A 86 -23.64 -12.38 -3.79
N LYS A 87 -23.37 -12.35 -5.09
CA LYS A 87 -24.30 -12.85 -6.12
C LYS A 87 -24.01 -14.33 -6.37
N ARG A 88 -25.03 -15.05 -6.83
CA ARG A 88 -24.82 -16.40 -7.37
C ARG A 88 -23.95 -16.29 -8.61
N TRP A 89 -23.06 -17.26 -8.80
CA TRP A 89 -22.28 -17.38 -10.02
C TRP A 89 -23.23 -17.65 -11.19
N GLU A 90 -23.09 -16.87 -12.26
CA GLU A 90 -23.78 -17.09 -13.53
C GLU A 90 -22.73 -17.53 -14.56
N THR A 91 -22.87 -18.75 -15.05
CA THR A 91 -21.97 -19.29 -16.07
C THR A 91 -22.10 -18.51 -17.38
N GLN A 92 -20.96 -18.11 -17.96
CA GLN A 92 -20.87 -17.46 -19.28
C GLN A 92 -20.01 -18.27 -20.27
N GLY A 93 -19.87 -19.58 -20.07
CA GLY A 93 -19.16 -20.51 -20.97
C GLY A 93 -17.80 -20.99 -20.47
N SER A 94 -17.16 -20.26 -19.54
CA SER A 94 -15.81 -20.58 -19.03
C SER A 94 -15.78 -21.43 -17.76
N GLU A 95 -16.88 -22.08 -17.39
CA GLU A 95 -16.94 -22.88 -16.16
C GLU A 95 -15.99 -24.08 -16.18
N LEU A 96 -15.82 -24.71 -17.35
CA LEU A 96 -14.95 -25.88 -17.50
C LEU A 96 -13.48 -25.50 -17.37
N GLU A 97 -13.08 -24.38 -18.01
CA GLU A 97 -11.70 -23.87 -17.97
C GLU A 97 -11.28 -23.51 -16.54
N VAL A 98 -12.18 -22.85 -15.79
CA VAL A 98 -11.96 -22.51 -14.37
C VAL A 98 -11.88 -23.77 -13.51
N ASP A 99 -12.74 -24.76 -13.75
CA ASP A 99 -12.76 -26.01 -12.98
C ASP A 99 -11.52 -26.89 -13.24
N GLU A 100 -10.92 -26.79 -14.43
CA GLU A 100 -9.64 -27.42 -14.79
C GLU A 100 -8.44 -26.73 -14.13
N GLU A 101 -8.48 -25.40 -13.95
CA GLU A 101 -7.41 -24.63 -13.30
C GLU A 101 -7.41 -24.80 -11.77
N ILE A 102 -8.57 -25.16 -11.19
CA ILE A 102 -8.67 -25.46 -9.75
C ILE A 102 -7.91 -26.75 -9.42
N VAL A 103 -6.88 -26.62 -8.59
CA VAL A 103 -6.10 -27.75 -8.08
C VAL A 103 -6.99 -28.64 -7.22
N LYS A 104 -7.47 -29.74 -7.80
CA LYS A 104 -8.21 -30.79 -7.08
C LYS A 104 -7.22 -31.82 -6.57
N ASN A 105 -7.23 -32.05 -5.26
CA ASN A 105 -6.40 -33.09 -4.66
C ASN A 105 -6.99 -34.47 -4.98
N SER A 106 -6.56 -35.05 -6.09
CA SER A 106 -7.06 -36.33 -6.61
C SER A 106 -6.36 -37.56 -6.02
N ARG A 107 -5.28 -37.35 -5.25
CA ARG A 107 -4.51 -38.44 -4.66
C ARG A 107 -5.21 -38.96 -3.40
N PRO A 108 -5.32 -40.29 -3.22
CA PRO A 108 -5.79 -40.84 -1.96
C PRO A 108 -4.87 -40.38 -0.84
N LEU A 109 -5.47 -39.94 0.28
CA LEU A 109 -4.73 -39.61 1.48
C LEU A 109 -4.07 -40.89 1.98
N ILE A 110 -2.74 -40.86 2.15
CA ILE A 110 -1.98 -41.97 2.70
C ILE A 110 -1.85 -41.72 4.19
N GLU A 111 -2.44 -42.60 4.99
CA GLU A 111 -2.17 -42.66 6.42
C GLU A 111 -0.82 -43.32 6.62
N VAL A 112 0.11 -42.60 7.25
CA VAL A 112 1.45 -43.09 7.57
C VAL A 112 1.58 -43.11 9.09
N GLU A 113 1.62 -44.31 9.65
CA GLU A 113 2.01 -44.54 11.04
C GLU A 113 3.53 -44.70 11.11
N VAL A 114 4.18 -43.88 11.94
CA VAL A 114 5.64 -43.94 12.14
C VAL A 114 5.90 -44.38 13.57
N GLU A 115 6.29 -45.64 13.73
CA GLU A 115 6.81 -46.16 14.98
C GLU A 115 8.32 -45.90 15.03
N SER A 116 8.80 -45.36 16.15
CA SER A 116 10.24 -45.13 16.38
C SER A 116 10.63 -45.51 17.80
N GLU A 117 11.79 -46.15 17.96
CA GLU A 117 12.35 -46.46 19.27
C GLU A 117 13.09 -45.23 19.83
N TYR A 118 12.87 -44.93 21.11
CA TYR A 118 13.51 -43.81 21.79
C TYR A 118 14.97 -44.15 22.16
N PRO A 119 15.95 -43.22 21.97
CA PRO A 119 15.82 -41.87 21.42
C PRO A 119 15.96 -41.81 19.89
N ILE A 120 15.04 -41.08 19.24
CA ILE A 120 14.97 -40.88 17.78
C ILE A 120 16.16 -40.06 17.27
N PHE A 121 16.71 -39.19 18.12
CA PHE A 121 17.93 -38.44 17.86
C PHE A 121 19.13 -39.22 18.40
N SER A 122 20.21 -39.28 17.62
CA SER A 122 21.47 -39.84 18.12
C SER A 122 21.85 -39.15 19.43
N SER A 123 22.48 -39.88 20.35
CA SER A 123 22.91 -39.43 21.68
C SER A 123 23.89 -38.24 21.69
N THR A 124 24.16 -37.64 20.54
CA THR A 124 24.91 -36.41 20.42
C THR A 124 24.01 -35.26 20.84
N THR A 125 24.36 -34.63 21.96
CA THR A 125 23.68 -33.43 22.43
C THR A 125 23.68 -32.39 21.29
N PRO A 126 22.51 -31.85 20.91
CA PRO A 126 22.47 -30.78 19.93
C PRO A 126 23.27 -29.60 20.48
N GLN A 127 24.37 -29.26 19.81
CA GLN A 127 25.16 -28.09 20.17
C GLN A 127 24.47 -26.86 19.61
N PHE A 128 23.67 -26.21 20.45
CA PHE A 128 23.13 -24.90 20.14
C PHE A 128 24.23 -23.87 20.33
N GLN A 129 24.54 -23.12 19.27
CA GLN A 129 25.40 -21.96 19.34
C GLN A 129 24.54 -20.71 19.20
N ILE A 130 24.79 -19.73 20.06
CA ILE A 130 24.23 -18.39 19.89
C ILE A 130 24.95 -17.75 18.72
N VAL A 131 24.20 -17.46 17.66
CA VAL A 131 24.72 -16.75 16.48
C VAL A 131 24.10 -15.37 16.46
N ASN A 132 24.94 -14.34 16.34
CA ASN A 132 24.46 -12.97 16.22
C ASN A 132 23.89 -12.75 14.82
N ALA A 133 22.89 -11.87 14.71
CA ALA A 133 22.28 -11.49 13.42
C ALA A 133 23.31 -11.07 12.36
N GLU A 134 24.39 -10.40 12.77
CA GLU A 134 25.49 -9.96 11.90
C GLU A 134 26.29 -11.11 11.27
N GLN A 135 26.26 -12.29 11.89
CA GLN A 135 26.97 -13.48 11.43
C GLN A 135 26.12 -14.31 10.44
N MET A 136 24.84 -13.97 10.30
CA MET A 136 23.90 -14.64 9.41
C MET A 136 23.60 -13.77 8.19
N ARG A 137 23.57 -14.39 7.01
CA ARG A 137 23.31 -13.71 5.73
C ARG A 137 22.01 -12.88 5.74
N ASP A 138 20.98 -13.39 6.42
CA ASP A 138 19.64 -12.80 6.51
C ASP A 138 19.26 -12.44 7.95
N GLY A 139 20.24 -12.21 8.82
CA GLY A 139 19.97 -11.98 10.25
C GLY A 139 19.37 -10.60 10.57
N TYR A 140 19.44 -9.65 9.64
CA TYR A 140 18.93 -8.29 9.82
C TYR A 140 18.02 -7.87 8.67
N MET A 141 16.79 -7.48 9.01
CA MET A 141 15.83 -6.89 8.08
C MET A 141 15.23 -5.65 8.72
N GLU A 142 15.42 -4.49 8.09
CA GLU A 142 14.86 -3.22 8.53
C GLU A 142 13.86 -2.69 7.51
N LEU A 143 12.77 -2.10 8.00
CA LEU A 143 11.81 -1.38 7.17
C LEU A 143 12.23 0.09 7.11
N ARG A 144 12.77 0.52 5.97
CA ARG A 144 13.15 1.92 5.72
C ARG A 144 12.01 2.67 5.03
N CYS A 145 11.90 3.96 5.35
CA CYS A 145 10.93 4.85 4.72
C CYS A 145 11.30 5.10 3.24
N TYR A 146 10.30 5.43 2.42
CA TYR A 146 10.43 5.46 0.95
C TYR A 146 11.50 6.42 0.39
N ASP A 147 11.83 7.50 1.10
CA ASP A 147 12.73 8.55 0.59
C ASP A 147 14.24 8.23 0.75
N THR A 148 14.59 7.08 1.32
CA THR A 148 16.00 6.70 1.46
C THR A 148 16.52 6.00 0.19
N ALA A 149 17.47 6.64 -0.51
CA ALA A 149 18.14 6.05 -1.67
C ALA A 149 18.88 4.76 -1.28
N MET A 150 18.44 3.62 -1.80
CA MET A 150 19.04 2.32 -1.54
C MET A 150 20.28 2.10 -2.43
N ASN A 151 21.46 2.02 -1.82
CA ASN A 151 22.66 1.53 -2.49
C ASN A 151 22.61 0.00 -2.56
N ASN A 152 21.95 -0.52 -3.59
CA ASN A 152 21.90 -1.96 -3.83
C ASN A 152 23.29 -2.48 -4.22
N VAL A 153 23.98 -3.11 -3.27
CA VAL A 153 25.24 -3.81 -3.55
C VAL A 153 24.89 -5.18 -4.13
N PHE A 154 24.84 -5.27 -5.46
CA PHE A 154 24.66 -6.54 -6.16
C PHE A 154 25.91 -7.42 -6.00
N LYS A 155 25.88 -8.38 -5.06
CA LYS A 155 26.92 -9.44 -4.96
C LYS A 155 26.79 -10.41 -6.14
N LYS A 156 27.39 -10.06 -7.29
CA LYS A 156 27.28 -10.85 -8.53
C LYS A 156 28.10 -12.16 -8.58
N ARG A 157 28.93 -12.49 -7.58
CA ARG A 157 29.91 -13.61 -7.68
C ARG A 157 30.32 -14.29 -6.37
N ILE A 158 29.38 -14.83 -5.57
CA ILE A 158 29.77 -15.65 -4.41
C ILE A 158 28.94 -16.94 -4.25
N ASN A 159 27.98 -17.22 -5.12
CA ASN A 159 27.34 -18.54 -5.13
C ASN A 159 28.23 -19.53 -5.88
N ALA A 160 29.19 -20.11 -5.16
CA ALA A 160 29.73 -21.42 -5.52
C ALA A 160 28.90 -22.45 -4.74
N GLU A 161 27.81 -22.91 -5.36
CA GLU A 161 27.04 -24.03 -4.83
C GLU A 161 27.86 -25.30 -5.08
N VAL A 162 28.59 -25.76 -4.05
CA VAL A 162 29.22 -27.08 -4.08
C VAL A 162 28.20 -28.06 -3.51
N GLN A 163 27.64 -28.89 -4.40
CA GLN A 163 26.86 -30.04 -3.98
C GLN A 163 27.81 -31.05 -3.33
N VAL A 164 27.86 -31.07 -2.00
CA VAL A 164 28.57 -32.13 -1.25
C VAL A 164 27.69 -33.37 -1.28
N ALA A 165 27.71 -34.09 -2.40
CA ALA A 165 27.19 -35.45 -2.44
C ALA A 165 28.27 -36.39 -1.89
N PRO A 166 27.96 -37.29 -0.93
CA PRO A 166 28.89 -38.33 -0.51
C PRO A 166 29.25 -39.23 -1.72
N GLN A 167 30.46 -39.80 -1.73
CA GLN A 167 30.87 -40.73 -2.80
C GLN A 167 29.90 -41.91 -2.86
N SER A 168 29.18 -42.04 -3.98
CA SER A 168 28.21 -43.11 -4.20
C SER A 168 28.92 -44.43 -4.45
N ILE A 169 28.68 -45.43 -3.60
CA ILE A 169 29.14 -46.80 -3.79
C ILE A 169 28.02 -47.55 -4.54
N THR A 170 28.32 -48.09 -5.72
CA THR A 170 27.32 -48.65 -6.66
C THR A 170 26.73 -50.01 -6.22
N ALA A 171 27.09 -50.49 -5.03
CA ALA A 171 26.69 -51.81 -4.56
C ALA A 171 25.23 -51.87 -4.09
N GLU A 172 24.67 -50.75 -3.62
CA GLU A 172 23.36 -50.73 -2.97
C GLU A 172 22.60 -49.44 -3.34
N VAL A 173 21.32 -49.56 -3.69
CA VAL A 173 20.43 -48.42 -3.91
C VAL A 173 19.91 -47.95 -2.56
N GLN A 174 20.51 -46.90 -2.00
CA GLN A 174 19.92 -46.17 -0.90
C GLN A 174 18.98 -45.10 -1.44
N THR A 175 17.68 -45.29 -1.28
CA THR A 175 16.70 -44.21 -1.39
C THR A 175 16.92 -43.24 -0.23
N THR A 176 17.57 -42.10 -0.50
CA THR A 176 17.53 -40.95 0.40
C THR A 176 16.10 -40.44 0.47
N CYS A 177 15.37 -40.86 1.50
CA CYS A 177 14.07 -40.29 1.83
C CYS A 177 14.30 -38.90 2.43
N THR A 178 14.57 -37.90 1.60
CA THR A 178 14.56 -36.50 2.01
C THR A 178 13.12 -36.10 2.24
N TYR A 179 12.60 -36.34 3.44
CA TYR A 179 11.39 -35.66 3.88
C TYR A 179 11.69 -34.16 3.83
N PRO A 180 10.98 -33.35 3.03
CA PRO A 180 11.11 -31.92 3.11
C PRO A 180 10.54 -31.49 4.46
N SER A 181 11.39 -31.19 5.42
CA SER A 181 11.01 -30.54 6.66
C SER A 181 10.82 -29.05 6.37
N ASN A 182 9.65 -28.69 5.86
CA ASN A 182 9.15 -27.31 5.89
C ASN A 182 8.74 -26.95 7.33
N SER A 183 9.70 -26.98 8.26
CA SER A 183 9.49 -26.46 9.62
C SER A 183 9.63 -24.94 9.59
N THR A 184 8.50 -24.23 9.60
CA THR A 184 8.48 -22.79 9.83
C THR A 184 8.17 -22.56 11.30
N THR A 185 9.15 -22.06 12.05
CA THR A 185 8.94 -21.63 13.44
C THR A 185 8.46 -20.19 13.42
N GLN A 186 7.22 -19.93 13.81
CA GLN A 186 6.70 -18.59 14.04
C GLN A 186 6.77 -18.30 15.54
N TYR A 187 7.41 -17.19 15.92
CA TYR A 187 7.37 -16.73 17.31
C TYR A 187 5.97 -16.21 17.62
N GLN A 188 5.32 -16.82 18.62
CA GLN A 188 4.16 -16.22 19.26
C GLN A 188 4.66 -15.24 20.32
N TYR A 189 4.56 -13.94 20.03
CA TYR A 189 4.91 -12.90 20.98
C TYR A 189 3.78 -12.76 22.01
N GLU A 190 3.96 -13.32 23.20
CA GLU A 190 3.11 -13.01 24.34
C GLU A 190 3.51 -11.65 24.93
N ILE A 191 2.93 -10.57 24.40
CA ILE A 191 3.09 -9.23 24.96
C ILE A 191 2.13 -9.10 26.14
N LYS A 192 2.65 -9.26 27.37
CA LYS A 192 1.86 -9.24 28.60
C LYS A 192 1.12 -7.90 28.82
N ASP A 193 1.69 -6.79 28.34
CA ASP A 193 1.17 -5.42 28.53
C ASP A 193 1.21 -4.62 27.21
N ALA A 194 0.45 -5.06 26.22
CA ALA A 194 0.41 -4.44 24.89
C ALA A 194 -0.05 -2.96 24.92
N GLU A 195 -0.95 -2.59 25.83
CA GLU A 195 -1.44 -1.21 25.92
C GLU A 195 -0.42 -0.23 26.51
N GLU A 196 0.35 -0.65 27.53
CA GLU A 196 1.36 0.21 28.14
C GLU A 196 2.55 0.42 27.21
N THR A 197 3.00 -0.66 26.56
CA THR A 197 4.06 -0.59 25.55
C THR A 197 3.65 0.27 24.36
N TYR A 198 2.39 0.17 23.89
CA TYR A 198 1.87 1.05 22.85
C TYR A 198 1.87 2.54 23.26
N LYS A 199 1.39 2.86 24.47
CA LYS A 199 1.40 4.23 25.00
C LYS A 199 2.83 4.78 25.16
N GLN A 200 3.77 3.92 25.53
CA GLN A 200 5.17 4.30 25.70
C GLN A 200 5.85 4.55 24.35
N CYS A 201 5.58 3.71 23.34
CA CYS A 201 6.01 3.93 21.96
C CYS A 201 5.41 5.23 21.38
N GLN A 202 4.12 5.48 21.60
CA GLN A 202 3.46 6.70 21.11
C GLN A 202 4.09 7.98 21.71
N LYS A 203 4.42 7.97 23.01
CA LYS A 203 5.12 9.07 23.66
C LYS A 203 6.53 9.29 23.11
N LYS A 204 7.26 8.20 22.82
CA LYS A 204 8.63 8.25 22.29
C LYS A 204 8.66 8.78 20.85
N ILE A 205 7.71 8.34 20.03
CA ILE A 205 7.53 8.84 18.66
C ILE A 205 7.22 10.35 18.67
N LEU A 206 6.34 10.80 19.57
CA LEU A 206 6.02 12.22 19.71
C LEU A 206 7.22 13.05 20.18
N SER A 207 8.03 12.54 21.12
CA SER A 207 9.25 13.24 21.56
C SER A 207 10.33 13.30 20.48
N ASP A 208 10.46 12.25 19.67
CA ASP A 208 11.44 12.22 18.58
C ASP A 208 11.02 13.16 17.43
N ILE A 209 9.73 13.22 17.10
CA ILE A 209 9.18 14.19 16.14
C ILE A 209 9.40 15.63 16.61
N LEU A 210 9.12 15.91 17.89
CA LEU A 210 9.37 17.24 18.48
C LEU A 210 10.87 17.59 18.45
N THR A 211 11.75 16.63 18.73
CA THR A 211 13.20 16.86 18.72
C THR A 211 13.72 17.17 17.31
N VAL A 212 13.13 16.58 16.27
CA VAL A 212 13.47 16.85 14.86
C VAL A 212 12.93 18.19 14.36
N ILE A 213 11.83 18.70 14.93
CA ILE A 213 11.25 20.01 14.57
C ILE A 213 12.02 21.19 15.22
N PHE A 214 12.74 20.94 16.31
CA PHE A 214 13.51 21.96 17.05
C PHE A 214 15.03 21.95 16.76
N LEU A 215 15.47 21.21 15.73
CA LEU A 215 16.83 21.25 15.16
C LEU A 215 16.79 21.81 13.74
#